data_AF-A0A2P1QQP6-F1
#
_entry.id   AF-A0A2P1QQP6-F1
#
_cell.length_a   1.000
_cell.length_b   1.000
_cell.length_c   1.000
_cell.angle_alpha   90.00
_cell.angle_beta   90.00
_cell.angle_gamma   90.00
#
_symmetry.space_group_name_H-M   'P 1'
#
loop_
_entity.id
_entity.type
_entity.pdbx_description
1 polymer ?
#
loop_
_entity_poly.entity_id
_entity_poly.type
_entity_poly.pdbx_seq_one_letter_code
_entity_poly.pdbx_strand_id
1 'polypeptide(L)'
;MKINILKLSVIFILTFQIVSCSIGSAREACKNNLKKGSAFDDSDDSCEMLSYLPLAHEPNQNGINFLLLNCYQYYEKLQKCNKEEKKYLPAIYSKE
;
A
#
# COMPACT_ATOMS: atom_id res chain seq x y z
N MET A 1 -43.78 19.66 -10.71
CA MET A 1 -42.42 20.20 -10.43
C MET A 1 -41.64 20.27 -11.73
N LYS A 2 -41.25 21.46 -12.21
CA LYS A 2 -40.38 21.62 -13.40
C LYS A 2 -38.93 21.72 -12.91
N ILE A 3 -38.14 20.67 -13.12
CA ILE A 3 -36.69 20.74 -12.90
C ILE A 3 -36.10 21.42 -14.14
N ASN A 4 -35.52 22.60 -13.95
CA ASN A 4 -34.82 23.30 -15.03
C ASN A 4 -33.59 22.49 -15.45
N ILE A 5 -33.30 22.46 -16.74
CA ILE A 5 -32.14 21.79 -17.35
C ILE A 5 -30.82 22.18 -16.65
N LEU A 6 -30.70 23.42 -16.18
CA LEU A 6 -29.55 23.89 -15.41
C LEU A 6 -29.38 23.17 -14.07
N LYS A 7 -30.48 22.82 -13.39
CA LYS A 7 -30.41 22.05 -12.14
C LYS A 7 -30.03 20.58 -12.41
N LEU A 8 -30.46 20.04 -13.56
CA LEU A 8 -30.11 18.69 -13.96
C LEU A 8 -28.62 18.56 -14.27
N SER A 9 -28.02 19.54 -14.95
CA SER A 9 -26.58 19.53 -15.27
C SER A 9 -25.70 19.63 -14.02
N VAL A 10 -26.08 20.46 -13.05
CA VAL A 10 -25.36 20.59 -11.77
C VAL A 10 -25.38 19.29 -10.97
N ILE A 11 -26.54 18.61 -10.91
CA ILE A 11 -26.66 17.30 -10.24
C ILE A 11 -25.79 16.25 -10.95
N PHE A 12 -25.75 16.27 -12.28
CA PHE A 12 -24.96 15.33 -13.07
C PHE A 12 -23.45 15.53 -12.85
N ILE A 13 -22.98 16.77 -12.80
CA ILE A 13 -21.57 17.09 -12.53
C ILE A 13 -21.18 16.66 -11.11
N LEU A 14 -22.03 16.94 -10.11
CA LEU A 14 -21.77 16.55 -8.72
C LEU A 14 -21.70 15.03 -8.55
N THR A 15 -22.60 14.28 -9.19
CA THR A 15 -22.60 12.81 -9.14
C THR A 15 -21.40 12.20 -9.85
N PHE A 16 -20.94 12.78 -10.97
CA PHE A 16 -19.77 12.30 -11.70
C PHE A 16 -18.45 12.44 -10.92
N GLN A 17 -18.31 13.51 -10.12
CA GLN A 17 -17.14 13.73 -9.26
C GLN A 17 -17.05 12.69 -8.14
N ILE A 18 -18.19 12.27 -7.57
CA ILE A 18 -18.24 11.28 -6.49
C ILE A 18 -17.91 9.88 -7.02
N VAL A 19 -18.31 9.54 -8.25
CA VAL A 19 -18.04 8.23 -8.87
C VAL A 19 -16.58 8.11 -9.34
N SER A 20 -15.91 9.22 -9.62
CA SER A 20 -14.50 9.24 -10.06
C SER A 20 -13.48 9.20 -8.92
N CYS A 21 -13.91 9.34 -7.66
CA CYS A 21 -13.09 8.95 -6.52
C CYS A 21 -13.12 7.42 -6.42
N SER A 22 -12.22 6.76 -7.16
CA SER A 22 -11.88 5.38 -6.81
C SER A 22 -11.33 5.41 -5.38
N ILE A 23 -12.13 4.90 -4.45
CA ILE A 23 -11.62 4.52 -3.13
C ILE A 23 -10.61 3.41 -3.45
N GLY A 24 -9.33 3.76 -3.47
CA GLY A 24 -8.25 2.78 -3.61
C GLY A 24 -8.52 1.63 -2.65
N SER A 25 -8.27 0.38 -3.09
CA SER A 25 -8.65 -0.76 -2.28
C SER A 25 -7.96 -0.70 -0.92
N ALA A 26 -8.58 -1.28 0.12
CA ALA A 26 -7.96 -1.34 1.45
C ALA A 26 -6.53 -1.92 1.38
N ARG A 27 -6.28 -2.82 0.43
CA ARG A 27 -4.95 -3.32 0.09
C ARG A 27 -4.01 -2.25 -0.43
N GLU A 28 -4.42 -1.45 -1.41
CA GLU A 28 -3.57 -0.39 -1.96
C GLU A 28 -3.25 0.66 -0.89
N ALA A 29 -4.22 1.01 -0.05
CA ALA A 29 -3.99 1.87 1.10
C ALA A 29 -3.00 1.23 2.10
N CYS A 30 -3.16 -0.06 2.42
CA CYS A 30 -2.26 -0.81 3.30
C CYS A 30 -0.83 -0.84 2.76
N LYS A 31 -0.65 -1.17 1.48
CA LYS A 31 0.66 -1.17 0.81
C LYS A 31 1.29 0.22 0.77
N ASN A 32 0.51 1.24 0.44
CA ASN A 32 1.00 2.60 0.36
C ASN A 32 1.41 3.16 1.74
N ASN A 33 0.70 2.76 2.80
CA ASN A 33 1.09 3.12 4.16
C ASN A 33 2.38 2.40 4.60
N LEU A 34 2.59 1.14 4.19
CA LEU A 34 3.86 0.44 4.46
C LEU A 34 5.05 1.08 3.75
N LYS A 35 4.86 1.59 2.53
CA LYS A 35 5.90 2.28 1.74
C LYS A 35 6.23 3.69 2.21
N LYS A 36 5.45 4.26 3.13
CA LYS A 36 5.70 5.61 3.65
C LYS A 36 6.73 5.65 4.78
N GLY A 37 7.12 4.50 5.32
CA GLY A 37 8.10 4.40 6.41
C GLY A 37 9.53 4.62 5.92
N SER A 38 10.41 5.03 6.82
CA SER A 38 11.84 5.23 6.54
C SER A 38 12.65 3.94 6.68
N ALA A 39 13.95 3.95 6.36
CA ALA A 39 14.84 2.81 6.59
C ALA A 39 14.93 2.32 8.05
N PHE A 40 14.41 3.09 9.01
CA PHE A 40 14.32 2.71 10.42
C PHE A 40 12.98 2.08 10.80
N ASP A 41 12.04 2.04 9.87
CA ASP A 41 10.71 1.44 9.99
C ASP A 41 10.62 0.14 9.17
N ASP A 42 9.53 -0.59 9.36
CA ASP A 42 9.17 -1.76 8.56
C ASP A 42 8.66 -1.34 7.16
N SER A 43 9.54 -0.74 6.35
CA SER A 43 9.28 -0.27 4.98
C SER A 43 10.20 -0.92 3.94
N ASP A 44 9.99 -0.61 2.66
CA ASP A 44 10.87 -1.07 1.58
C ASP A 44 12.28 -0.45 1.65
N ASP A 45 12.42 0.75 2.22
CA ASP A 45 13.71 1.42 2.39
C ASP A 45 14.70 0.61 3.24
N SER A 46 14.24 -0.11 4.26
CA SER A 46 15.13 -0.94 5.08
C SER A 46 15.67 -2.16 4.31
N CYS A 47 14.89 -2.70 3.39
CA CYS A 47 15.34 -3.72 2.42
C CYS A 47 16.27 -3.13 1.36
N GLU A 48 15.98 -1.93 0.86
CA GLU A 48 16.82 -1.26 -0.15
C GLU A 48 18.18 -0.91 0.44
N MET A 49 18.24 -0.45 1.69
CA MET A 49 19.50 -0.13 2.36
C MET A 49 20.42 -1.35 2.55
N LEU A 50 19.85 -2.55 2.73
CA LEU A 50 20.61 -3.81 2.71
C LEU A 50 21.24 -4.11 1.35
N SER A 51 20.68 -3.59 0.26
CA SER A 51 21.24 -3.80 -1.09
C SER A 51 22.54 -3.02 -1.29
N TYR A 52 22.75 -1.95 -0.53
CA TYR A 52 23.95 -1.13 -0.54
C TYR A 52 25.04 -1.59 0.44
N LEU A 53 24.80 -2.65 1.23
CA LEU A 53 25.81 -3.23 2.15
C LEU A 53 27.18 -3.49 1.51
N PRO A 54 27.26 -4.03 0.26
CA PRO A 54 28.54 -4.26 -0.39
C PRO A 54 29.38 -3.01 -0.63
N LEU A 55 28.75 -1.83 -0.59
CA LEU A 55 29.41 -0.52 -0.74
C LEU A 55 29.79 0.12 0.59
N ALA A 56 29.37 -0.46 1.72
CA ALA A 56 29.65 0.09 3.05
C ALA A 56 31.10 -0.19 3.45
N HIS A 57 31.83 0.87 3.81
CA HIS A 57 33.14 0.74 4.44
C HIS A 57 32.93 0.40 5.92
N GLU A 58 33.34 -0.80 6.34
CA GLU A 58 33.15 -1.34 7.70
C GLU A 58 31.68 -1.46 8.16
N PRO A 59 30.94 -2.45 7.64
CA PRO A 59 29.54 -2.62 8.00
C PRO A 59 29.39 -3.07 9.46
N ASN A 60 28.62 -2.31 10.24
CA ASN A 60 28.26 -2.65 11.62
C ASN A 60 27.21 -3.77 11.64
N GLN A 61 27.58 -4.94 12.17
CA GLN A 61 26.68 -6.10 12.27
C GLN A 61 25.36 -5.82 12.98
N ASN A 62 25.34 -4.95 14.01
CA ASN A 62 24.11 -4.60 14.70
C ASN A 62 23.16 -3.78 13.81
N GLY A 63 23.71 -2.87 12.99
CA GLY A 63 22.95 -2.12 12.01
C GLY A 63 22.40 -3.00 10.90
N ILE A 64 23.20 -3.96 10.42
CA ILE A 64 22.77 -4.95 9.43
C ILE A 64 21.62 -5.78 9.97
N ASN A 65 21.74 -6.32 11.19
CA ASN A 65 20.70 -7.14 11.81
C ASN A 65 19.40 -6.35 12.03
N PHE A 66 19.50 -5.08 12.41
CA PHE A 66 18.35 -4.20 12.55
C PHE A 66 17.62 -3.99 11.21
N LEU A 67 18.35 -3.70 10.13
CA LEU A 67 17.76 -3.55 8.80
C LEU A 67 17.16 -4.87 8.29
N LEU A 68 17.81 -6.00 8.56
CA LEU A 68 17.31 -7.33 8.21
C LEU A 68 15.98 -7.63 8.92
N LEU A 69 15.88 -7.30 10.21
CA LEU A 69 14.66 -7.47 11.00
C LEU A 69 13.51 -6.61 10.46
N ASN A 70 13.76 -5.33 10.20
CA ASN A 70 12.74 -4.42 9.66
C ASN A 70 12.29 -4.84 8.26
N CYS A 71 13.23 -5.24 7.40
CA CYS A 71 12.91 -5.77 6.08
C CYS A 71 12.05 -7.04 6.17
N TYR A 72 12.38 -7.95 7.09
CA TYR A 72 11.56 -9.14 7.33
C TYR A 72 10.13 -8.78 7.78
N GLN A 73 10.00 -7.87 8.75
CA GLN A 73 8.70 -7.40 9.24
C GLN A 73 7.89 -6.68 8.15
N TYR A 74 8.54 -5.91 7.28
CA TYR A 74 7.91 -5.30 6.11
C TYR A 74 7.25 -6.35 5.21
N TYR A 75 7.96 -7.42 4.86
CA TYR A 75 7.39 -8.49 4.03
C TYR A 75 6.26 -9.25 4.72
N GLU A 76 6.33 -9.45 6.04
CA GLU A 76 5.25 -10.08 6.80
C GLU A 76 3.97 -9.22 6.76
N LYS A 77 4.11 -7.89 6.97
CA LYS A 77 2.99 -6.94 6.87
C LYS A 77 2.46 -6.84 5.44
N LEU A 78 3.34 -6.87 4.44
CA LEU A 78 2.94 -6.89 3.03
C LEU A 78 2.13 -8.15 2.70
N GLN A 79 2.50 -9.31 3.22
CA GLN A 79 1.72 -10.53 3.10
C GLN A 79 0.36 -10.42 3.81
N LYS A 80 0.28 -9.79 4.98
CA LYS A 80 -0.99 -9.52 5.67
C LYS A 80 -1.91 -8.62 4.82
N CYS A 81 -1.40 -7.53 4.26
CA CYS A 81 -2.15 -6.69 3.32
C CYS A 81 -2.71 -7.48 2.12
N ASN A 82 -1.95 -8.47 1.62
CA ASN A 82 -2.41 -9.32 0.51
C ASN A 82 -3.42 -10.40 0.94
N LYS A 83 -3.35 -10.89 2.19
CA LYS A 83 -4.27 -11.91 2.74
C LYS A 83 -5.63 -11.33 3.14
N GLU A 84 -5.68 -10.11 3.68
CA GLU A 84 -6.93 -9.48 4.10
C GLU A 84 -7.89 -9.28 2.93
N GLU A 85 -7.39 -8.97 1.74
CA GLU A 85 -8.18 -8.88 0.52
C GLU A 85 -8.72 -10.25 0.05
N LYS A 86 -7.91 -11.31 0.16
CA LYS A 86 -8.34 -12.69 -0.17
C LYS A 86 -9.42 -13.24 0.77
N LYS A 87 -9.57 -12.68 1.97
CA LYS A 87 -10.63 -13.06 2.91
C LYS A 87 -12.02 -12.55 2.47
N TYR A 88 -12.06 -11.41 1.79
CA TYR A 88 -13.30 -10.77 1.34
C TYR A 88 -13.57 -10.93 -0.16
N LEU A 89 -12.59 -11.41 -0.95
CA LEU A 89 -12.88 -12.01 -2.25
C LEU A 89 -13.46 -13.43 -2.02
N PRO A 90 -14.69 -13.73 -2.49
CA PRO A 90 -15.14 -15.11 -2.52
C PRO A 90 -14.12 -15.94 -3.31
N ALA A 91 -13.86 -17.17 -2.86
CA ALA A 91 -12.83 -18.09 -3.34
C ALA A 91 -13.04 -18.61 -4.77
N ILE A 92 -13.44 -17.75 -5.72
CA ILE A 92 -13.66 -18.08 -7.13
C ILE A 92 -12.32 -18.09 -7.90
N TYR A 93 -11.24 -17.53 -7.31
CA TYR A 93 -9.91 -17.44 -7.94
C TYR A 93 -8.83 -18.29 -7.26
N SER A 94 -9.20 -19.36 -6.55
CA SER A 94 -8.24 -20.44 -6.25
C SER A 94 -8.16 -21.37 -7.46
N LYS A 95 -7.34 -21.03 -8.46
CA LYS A 95 -6.78 -22.04 -9.35
C LYS A 95 -5.39 -22.39 -8.83
N GLU A 96 -5.21 -23.69 -8.68
CA GLU A 96 -3.99 -24.42 -8.32
C GLU A 96 -2.75 -23.91 -9.07
#